data_AF-A0A829W8N1-F1
#
_entry.id   AF-A0A829W8N1-F1
#
_cell.length_a   1.000
_cell.length_b   1.000
_cell.length_c   1.000
_cell.angle_alpha   90.00
_cell.angle_beta   90.00
_cell.angle_gamma   90.00
#
_symmetry.space_group_name_H-M   'P 1'
#
loop_
_entity.id
_entity.type
_entity.pdbx_description
1 polymer ?
#
loop_
_entity_poly.entity_id
_entity_poly.type
_entity_poly.pdbx_seq_one_letter_code
_entity_poly.pdbx_strand_id
1 'polypeptide(L)'
;MNDMPDGAISQLGEEDHPIIHSDRGCHYRWPGWISRMEKAGLERSMSPKRCSPYNSACDGLFGRLKNGMFYNRDWTGVSIQEFAENTFLNCFVSF
;
A
#
# COMPACT_ATOMS: atom_id res chain seq x y z
N MET A 1 14.44 -4.75 2.51
CA MET A 1 13.61 -5.56 1.60
C MET A 1 12.16 -5.20 1.93
N ASN A 2 11.26 -5.13 0.94
CA ASN A 2 9.86 -4.77 1.21
C ASN A 2 9.12 -6.04 1.64
N ASP A 3 9.04 -6.25 2.95
CA ASP A 3 8.55 -7.49 3.59
C ASP A 3 7.12 -7.34 4.12
N MET A 4 6.54 -6.13 3.99
CA MET A 4 5.17 -5.85 4.43
C MET A 4 4.11 -6.72 3.74
N PRO A 5 4.18 -7.01 2.42
CA PRO A 5 3.25 -7.94 1.79
C PRO A 5 3.30 -9.34 2.41
N ASP A 6 4.50 -9.81 2.74
CA ASP A 6 4.70 -11.13 3.34
C ASP A 6 4.11 -11.15 4.78
N GLY A 7 4.26 -10.04 5.51
CA GLY A 7 3.59 -9.82 6.79
C GLY A 7 2.07 -9.86 6.69
N ALA A 8 1.47 -9.20 5.69
CA ALA A 8 0.03 -9.22 5.48
C ALA A 8 -0.49 -10.63 5.12
N ILE A 9 0.22 -11.34 4.23
CA ILE A 9 -0.12 -12.71 3.83
C ILE A 9 -0.05 -13.66 5.03
N SER A 10 0.91 -13.46 5.94
CA SER A 10 1.04 -14.29 7.16
C SER A 10 -0.15 -14.22 8.11
N GLN A 11 -1.02 -13.21 7.98
CA GLN A 11 -2.21 -13.05 8.81
C GLN A 11 -3.45 -13.77 8.24
N LEU A 12 -3.35 -14.31 7.02
CA LEU A 12 -4.44 -15.04 6.37
C LEU A 12 -4.49 -16.48 6.89
N GLY A 13 -5.69 -16.98 7.17
CA GLY A 13 -5.93 -18.40 7.39
C GLY A 13 -5.77 -19.22 6.11
N GLU A 14 -5.69 -20.54 6.24
CA GLU A 14 -5.50 -21.46 5.10
C GLU A 14 -6.61 -21.36 4.05
N GLU A 15 -7.83 -21.00 4.45
CA GLU A 15 -9.00 -20.84 3.59
C GLU A 15 -9.23 -19.38 3.13
N ASP A 16 -8.42 -18.43 3.61
CA ASP A 16 -8.58 -17.01 3.31
C ASP A 16 -7.92 -16.69 1.96
N HIS A 17 -8.74 -16.60 0.92
CA HIS A 17 -8.30 -16.23 -0.44
C HIS A 17 -8.93 -14.91 -0.92
N PRO A 18 -8.63 -13.77 -0.27
CA PRO A 18 -9.15 -12.48 -0.71
C PRO A 18 -8.57 -12.09 -2.09
N ILE A 19 -9.37 -11.33 -2.85
CA ILE A 19 -8.90 -10.72 -4.09
C ILE A 19 -8.08 -9.47 -3.77
N ILE A 20 -6.84 -9.42 -4.24
CA ILE A 20 -5.97 -8.26 -4.12
C ILE A 20 -6.27 -7.29 -5.26
N HIS A 21 -6.96 -6.20 -4.95
CA HIS A 21 -7.21 -5.13 -5.91
C HIS A 21 -6.11 -4.06 -5.86
N SER A 22 -5.56 -3.72 -7.02
CA SER A 22 -4.51 -2.70 -7.17
C SER A 22 -4.81 -1.77 -8.35
N ASP A 23 -4.08 -0.66 -8.43
CA ASP A 23 -4.08 0.17 -9.62
C ASP A 23 -3.22 -0.46 -10.74
N ARG A 24 -2.88 0.32 -11.78
CA ARG A 24 -1.99 -0.15 -12.87
C ARG A 24 -0.54 0.33 -12.74
N GLY A 25 -0.08 0.62 -11.53
CA GLY A 25 1.30 0.96 -11.22
C GLY A 25 2.30 -0.07 -11.78
N CYS A 26 3.53 0.36 -12.03
CA CYS A 26 4.57 -0.56 -12.48
C CYS A 26 4.92 -1.59 -11.41
N HIS A 27 4.85 -1.22 -10.13
CA HIS A 27 5.13 -2.06 -8.98
C HIS A 27 4.23 -3.31 -8.94
N TYR A 28 2.92 -3.16 -9.15
CA TYR A 28 1.95 -4.28 -9.16
C TYR A 28 2.00 -5.15 -10.42
N ARG A 29 2.85 -4.81 -11.40
CA ARG A 29 3.06 -5.57 -12.63
C ARG A 29 4.45 -6.19 -12.73
N TRP A 30 5.32 -5.92 -11.77
CA TRP A 30 6.66 -6.49 -11.72
C TRP A 30 6.60 -8.01 -11.46
N PRO A 31 7.41 -8.85 -12.15
CA PRO A 31 7.39 -10.30 -11.97
C PRO A 31 7.54 -10.79 -10.53
N GLY A 32 8.32 -10.08 -9.70
CA GLY A 32 8.48 -10.42 -8.29
C GLY A 32 7.17 -10.30 -7.49
N TRP A 33 6.38 -9.25 -7.75
CA TRP A 33 5.06 -9.09 -7.15
C TRP A 33 4.09 -10.18 -7.59
N ILE A 34 4.05 -10.47 -8.90
CA ILE A 34 3.18 -11.51 -9.47
C ILE A 34 3.48 -12.86 -8.82
N SER A 35 4.76 -13.25 -8.79
CA SER A 35 5.19 -14.52 -8.20
C SER A 35 4.86 -14.61 -6.70
N ARG A 36 4.96 -13.51 -5.95
CA ARG A 36 4.59 -13.48 -4.52
C ARG A 36 3.10 -13.77 -4.31
N MET A 37 2.23 -13.11 -5.07
CA MET A 37 0.78 -13.32 -4.94
C MET A 37 0.35 -14.72 -5.39
N GLU A 38 0.94 -15.25 -6.45
CA GLU A 38 0.69 -16.63 -6.91
C GLU A 38 1.09 -17.67 -5.87
N LYS A 39 2.26 -17.49 -5.23
CA LYS A 39 2.71 -18.39 -4.14
C LYS A 39 1.79 -18.37 -2.94
N ALA A 40 1.15 -17.23 -2.67
CA ALA A 40 0.18 -17.07 -1.60
C ALA A 40 -1.24 -17.52 -2.00
N GLY A 41 -1.47 -17.97 -3.23
CA GLY A 41 -2.79 -18.37 -3.71
C GLY A 41 -3.79 -17.21 -3.79
N LEU A 42 -3.30 -15.98 -4.01
CA LEU A 42 -4.14 -14.78 -4.04
C LEU A 42 -4.47 -14.35 -5.47
N GLU A 43 -5.77 -14.20 -5.76
CA GLU A 43 -6.23 -13.66 -7.03
C GLU A 43 -5.98 -12.14 -7.08
N ARG A 44 -5.45 -11.65 -8.20
CA ARG A 44 -5.16 -10.23 -8.40
C ARG A 44 -6.19 -9.59 -9.34
N SER A 45 -6.74 -8.47 -8.91
CA SER A 45 -7.59 -7.60 -9.71
C SER A 45 -6.92 -6.23 -9.90
N MET A 46 -7.15 -5.60 -11.05
CA MET A 46 -6.61 -4.27 -11.36
C MET A 46 -7.67 -3.32 -11.89
N SER A 47 -7.62 -2.06 -11.45
CA SER A 47 -8.48 -1.00 -11.96
C SER A 47 -8.38 -0.83 -13.49
N PRO A 48 -9.46 -0.43 -14.18
CA PRO A 48 -9.39 -0.02 -15.58
C PRO A 48 -8.47 1.19 -15.74
N LYS A 49 -7.83 1.30 -16.92
CA LYS A 49 -6.88 2.39 -17.19
C LYS A 49 -7.59 3.74 -17.04
N ARG A 50 -7.03 4.64 -16.22
CA ARG A 50 -7.56 6.00 -15.95
C ARG A 50 -8.99 6.02 -15.38
N CYS A 51 -9.39 5.02 -14.59
CA CYS A 51 -10.71 5.00 -13.96
C CYS A 51 -10.62 5.33 -12.46
N SER A 52 -10.69 6.62 -12.14
CA SER A 52 -10.62 7.14 -10.76
C SER A 52 -11.67 6.54 -9.80
N PRO A 53 -12.92 6.23 -10.20
CA PRO A 53 -13.91 5.67 -9.26
C PRO A 53 -13.45 4.37 -8.58
N TYR A 54 -12.73 3.50 -9.28
CA TYR A 54 -12.25 2.22 -8.72
C TYR A 54 -11.12 2.37 -7.71
N ASN A 55 -10.38 3.49 -7.74
CA ASN A 55 -9.34 3.79 -6.76
C ASN A 55 -9.77 4.82 -5.69
N SER A 56 -10.92 5.47 -5.90
CA SER A 56 -11.38 6.62 -5.09
C SER A 56 -11.55 6.32 -3.60
N ALA A 57 -11.92 5.08 -3.24
CA ALA A 57 -12.01 4.66 -1.85
C ALA A 57 -10.64 4.67 -1.15
N CYS A 58 -9.62 4.13 -1.83
CA CYS A 58 -8.24 4.16 -1.37
C CYS A 58 -7.71 5.60 -1.32
N ASP A 59 -7.99 6.41 -2.34
CA ASP A 59 -7.59 7.83 -2.37
C ASP A 59 -8.17 8.60 -1.18
N GLY A 60 -9.44 8.39 -0.85
CA GLY A 60 -10.10 9.02 0.30
C GLY A 60 -9.52 8.55 1.65
N LEU A 61 -9.21 7.26 1.78
CA LEU A 61 -8.54 6.71 2.97
C LEU A 61 -7.16 7.35 3.16
N PHE A 62 -6.33 7.35 2.12
CA PHE A 62 -4.98 7.89 2.17
C PHE A 62 -4.96 9.41 2.35
N GLY A 63 -5.93 10.12 1.76
CA GLY A 63 -6.13 11.55 2.03
C GLY A 63 -6.40 11.83 3.51
N ARG A 64 -7.28 11.04 4.15
CA ARG A 64 -7.56 11.18 5.59
C ARG A 64 -6.34 10.85 6.45
N LEU A 65 -5.60 9.79 6.11
CA LEU A 65 -4.38 9.42 6.85
C LEU A 65 -3.31 10.51 6.77
N LYS A 66 -3.05 11.06 5.58
CA LYS A 66 -2.13 12.19 5.41
C LYS A 66 -2.57 13.40 6.22
N ASN A 67 -3.85 13.77 6.14
CA ASN A 67 -4.39 14.86 6.95
C ASN A 67 -4.17 14.63 8.45
N GLY A 68 -4.44 13.41 8.94
CA GLY A 68 -4.18 13.05 10.34
C GLY A 68 -2.71 13.15 10.75
N MET A 69 -1.76 12.86 9.84
CA MET A 69 -0.33 13.01 10.12
C MET A 69 0.11 14.47 10.30
N PHE A 70 -0.49 15.40 9.55
CA PHE A 70 -0.15 16.82 9.63
C PHE A 70 -1.02 17.59 10.63
N TYR A 71 -2.17 17.05 11.03
CA TYR A 71 -3.09 17.74 11.90
C TYR A 71 -2.48 18.01 13.28
N ASN A 72 -2.42 19.29 13.66
CA ASN A 72 -1.96 19.78 14.96
C ASN A 72 -0.55 19.26 15.37
N ARG A 73 0.34 19.06 14.40
CA ARG A 73 1.76 18.73 14.63
C ARG A 73 2.65 19.81 14.02
N ASP A 74 3.62 20.27 14.80
CA ASP A 74 4.70 21.12 14.29
C ASP A 74 5.85 20.24 13.79
N TRP A 75 6.32 20.51 12.59
CA TRP A 75 7.43 19.82 11.94
C TRP A 75 8.65 20.74 11.78
N THR A 76 8.62 21.93 12.38
CA THR A 76 9.73 22.88 12.34
C THR A 76 10.97 22.25 12.99
N GLY A 77 12.08 22.25 12.24
CA GLY A 77 13.34 21.66 12.70
C GLY A 77 13.45 20.14 12.54
N VAL A 78 12.39 19.46 12.08
CA VAL A 78 12.46 18.03 11.74
C VAL A 78 13.09 17.88 10.36
N SER A 79 14.15 17.09 10.27
CA SER A 79 14.79 16.78 8.99
C SER A 79 13.91 15.88 8.11
N ILE A 80 14.16 15.87 6.80
CA ILE A 80 13.44 14.98 5.88
C ILE A 80 13.64 13.51 6.25
N GLN A 81 14.82 13.15 6.74
CA GLN A 81 15.13 11.78 7.17
C GLN A 81 14.29 11.39 8.39
N GLU A 82 14.26 12.23 9.43
CA GLU A 82 13.42 12.01 10.61
C GLU A 82 11.94 12.01 10.25
N PHE A 83 11.52 12.85 9.31
CA PHE A 83 10.14 12.85 8.82
C PHE A 83 9.79 11.52 8.13
N ALA A 84 10.67 10.99 7.28
CA ALA A 84 10.45 9.71 6.61
C ALA A 84 10.42 8.52 7.58
N GLU A 85 11.21 8.57 8.65
CA GLU A 85 11.28 7.53 9.67
C GLU A 85 10.12 7.57 10.66
N ASN A 86 9.69 8.78 11.08
CA ASN A 86 8.67 8.98 12.11
C ASN A 86 7.23 9.03 11.57
N THR A 87 7.05 9.07 10.26
CA THR A 87 5.72 9.02 9.67
C THR A 87 5.40 7.62 9.18
N PHE A 88 4.10 7.35 9.00
CA PHE A 88 3.64 6.17 8.30
C PHE A 88 4.18 6.06 6.86
N LEU A 89 4.98 7.02 6.35
CA LEU A 89 5.60 6.96 5.03
C LEU A 89 6.45 5.70 4.83
N ASN A 90 7.07 5.15 5.86
CA ASN A 90 7.74 3.84 5.76
C ASN A 90 6.79 2.70 5.34
N CYS A 91 5.49 2.80 5.67
CA CYS A 91 4.46 1.89 5.16
C CYS A 91 3.96 2.26 3.75
N PHE A 92 4.15 3.51 3.29
CA PHE A 92 3.58 4.03 2.04
C PHE A 92 4.52 4.05 0.84
N VAL A 93 5.83 4.24 1.04
CA VAL A 93 6.84 4.27 -0.05
C VAL A 93 7.06 2.88 -0.66
N SER A 94 6.39 1.86 -0.12
CA SER A 94 6.48 0.45 -0.48
C SER A 94 5.27 -0.06 -1.30
N PHE A 95 4.34 0.81 -1.68
CA PHE A 95 3.20 0.51 -2.58
C PHE A 95 3.43 1.06 -3.99
#